data_AF-A0A813G2G0-F1
#
_entry.id   AF-A0A813G2G0-F1
#
_cell.length_a   1.000
_cell.length_b   1.000
_cell.length_c   1.000
_cell.angle_alpha   90.00
_cell.angle_beta   90.00
_cell.angle_gamma   90.00
#
_symmetry.space_group_name_H-M   'P 1'
#
loop_
_entity.id
_entity.type
_entity.pdbx_description
1 polymer ?
#
loop_
_entity_poly.entity_id
_entity_poly.type
_entity_poly.pdbx_seq_one_letter_code
_entity_poly.pdbx_strand_id
1 'polypeptide(L)'
;QGRGNPGEVQAVELVFNVLGVLGKSPHPMKTQKLIAVADDFSNALEAYRGQVFGEALEQFTITNKAMKEVYHEDDEPSLLFIKRCRSYLETPPPEGWDGVWDRTVE
;
A
#
# COMPACT_ATOMS: atom_id res chain seq x y z
N GLN A 1 -3.45 8.56 27.60
CA GLN A 1 -4.55 8.59 26.63
C GLN A 1 -3.92 8.90 25.28
N GLY A 2 -3.46 7.86 24.58
CA GLY A 2 -2.68 8.00 23.34
C GLY A 2 -3.60 8.29 22.17
N ARG A 3 -3.44 9.45 21.54
CA ARG A 3 -4.05 9.76 20.25
C ARG A 3 -3.32 8.92 19.19
N GLY A 4 -3.96 7.85 18.73
CA GLY A 4 -3.49 7.11 17.55
C GLY A 4 -3.41 8.05 16.35
N ASN A 5 -2.33 7.92 15.59
CA ASN A 5 -2.03 8.78 14.46
C ASN A 5 -3.01 8.46 13.31
N PRO A 6 -3.81 9.41 12.80
CA PRO A 6 -4.88 9.12 11.82
C PRO A 6 -4.39 8.45 10.53
N GLY A 7 -3.11 8.62 10.17
CA GLY A 7 -2.49 7.93 9.02
C GLY A 7 -2.22 6.44 9.23
N GLU A 8 -2.05 6.01 10.49
CA GLU A 8 -1.83 4.60 10.85
C GLU A 8 -3.14 3.81 10.78
N VAL A 9 -4.26 4.47 11.10
CA VAL A 9 -5.61 3.87 11.12
C VAL A 9 -6.14 3.58 9.70
N GLN A 10 -5.78 4.40 8.71
CA GLN A 10 -6.17 4.18 7.31
C GLN A 10 -5.45 3.01 6.64
N ALA A 11 -4.18 2.77 6.98
CA ALA A 11 -3.43 1.65 6.41
C ALA A 11 -3.91 0.29 6.94
N VAL A 12 -4.27 0.22 8.23
CA VAL A 12 -4.81 -1.00 8.83
C VAL A 12 -6.25 -1.28 8.40
N GLU A 13 -7.12 -0.28 8.25
CA GLU A 13 -8.49 -0.50 7.77
C GLU A 13 -8.53 -1.10 6.37
N LEU A 14 -7.52 -0.84 5.55
CA LEU A 14 -7.54 -1.20 4.15
C LEU A 14 -7.09 -2.65 3.90
N VAL A 15 -6.08 -3.12 4.65
CA VAL A 15 -5.74 -4.55 4.74
C VAL A 15 -6.88 -5.33 5.40
N PHE A 16 -7.54 -4.78 6.43
CA PHE A 16 -8.70 -5.42 7.05
C PHE A 16 -9.91 -5.51 6.12
N ASN A 17 -10.11 -4.58 5.18
CA ASN A 17 -11.14 -4.72 4.14
C ASN A 17 -10.78 -5.79 3.11
N VAL A 18 -9.50 -5.90 2.71
CA VAL A 18 -9.03 -6.99 1.85
C VAL A 18 -9.20 -8.36 2.54
N LEU A 19 -8.87 -8.47 3.83
CA LEU A 19 -9.09 -9.69 4.62
C LEU A 19 -10.57 -9.95 4.96
N GLY A 20 -11.37 -8.90 5.17
CA GLY A 20 -12.81 -8.99 5.43
C GLY A 20 -13.62 -9.49 4.23
N VAL A 21 -13.12 -9.24 3.01
CA VAL A 21 -13.68 -9.79 1.77
C VAL A 21 -13.32 -11.27 1.57
N LEU A 22 -12.21 -11.76 2.12
CA LEU A 22 -11.84 -13.20 2.08
C LEU A 22 -12.83 -14.09 2.87
N GLY A 23 -13.70 -13.50 3.69
CA GLY A 23 -14.80 -14.23 4.34
C GLY A 23 -16.03 -14.49 3.46
N LYS A 24 -16.12 -13.95 2.22
CA LYS A 24 -17.36 -14.00 1.42
C LYS A 24 -17.22 -14.37 -0.06
N SER A 25 -16.02 -14.68 -0.57
CA SER A 25 -15.86 -15.12 -1.97
C SER A 25 -15.96 -16.64 -2.12
N PRO A 26 -16.96 -17.18 -2.84
CA PRO A 26 -17.15 -18.64 -3.01
C PRO A 26 -16.18 -19.29 -4.01
N HIS A 27 -15.14 -18.57 -4.48
CA HIS A 27 -14.24 -19.06 -5.52
C HIS A 27 -12.77 -19.14 -5.04
N PRO A 28 -12.21 -20.33 -4.80
CA PRO A 28 -10.92 -20.52 -4.15
C PRO A 28 -9.73 -19.95 -4.94
N MET A 29 -9.81 -19.87 -6.27
CA MET A 29 -8.74 -19.26 -7.09
C MET A 29 -8.64 -17.75 -6.92
N LYS A 30 -9.77 -17.05 -6.69
CA LYS A 30 -9.73 -15.61 -6.39
C LYS A 30 -9.09 -15.37 -5.03
N THR A 31 -9.41 -16.20 -4.04
CA THR A 31 -8.84 -16.16 -2.68
C THR A 31 -7.31 -16.29 -2.70
N GLN A 32 -6.75 -17.26 -3.44
CA GLN A 32 -5.29 -17.45 -3.48
C GLN A 32 -4.55 -16.28 -4.13
N LYS A 33 -5.09 -15.72 -5.23
CA LYS A 33 -4.50 -14.54 -5.89
C LYS A 33 -4.56 -13.32 -4.97
N LEU A 34 -5.63 -13.15 -4.21
CA LEU A 34 -5.77 -12.05 -3.26
C LEU A 34 -4.82 -12.15 -2.05
N ILE A 35 -4.55 -13.37 -1.56
CA ILE A 35 -3.55 -13.59 -0.51
C ILE A 35 -2.17 -13.17 -1.01
N ALA A 36 -1.76 -13.63 -2.20
CA ALA A 36 -0.47 -13.24 -2.78
C ALA A 36 -0.35 -11.72 -2.97
N VAL A 37 -1.42 -11.08 -3.44
CA VAL A 37 -1.45 -9.62 -3.61
C VAL A 37 -1.34 -8.88 -2.27
N ALA A 38 -1.95 -9.40 -1.20
CA ALA A 38 -1.82 -8.82 0.14
C ALA A 38 -0.40 -8.94 0.70
N ASP A 39 0.27 -10.07 0.43
CA ASP A 39 1.68 -10.26 0.79
C ASP A 39 2.58 -9.29 0.01
N ASP A 40 2.36 -9.14 -1.30
CA ASP A 40 3.09 -8.18 -2.15
C ASP A 40 2.91 -6.74 -1.67
N PHE A 41 1.69 -6.35 -1.30
CA PHE A 41 1.43 -5.01 -0.76
C PHE A 41 2.11 -4.79 0.60
N SER A 42 2.17 -5.82 1.44
CA SER A 42 2.85 -5.76 2.74
C SER A 42 4.36 -5.57 2.56
N ASN A 43 4.97 -6.30 1.63
CA ASN A 43 6.39 -6.13 1.26
C ASN A 43 6.66 -4.71 0.72
N ALA A 44 5.75 -4.18 -0.10
CA ALA A 44 5.86 -2.81 -0.63
C ALA A 44 5.81 -1.75 0.49
N LEU A 45 5.00 -1.97 1.52
CA LEU A 45 4.95 -1.12 2.70
C LEU A 45 6.24 -1.19 3.53
N GLU A 46 6.86 -2.37 3.64
CA GLU A 46 8.16 -2.52 4.31
C GLU A 46 9.26 -1.75 3.56
N ALA A 47 9.34 -1.91 2.24
CA ALA A 47 10.26 -1.15 1.40
C ALA A 47 10.01 0.37 1.50
N TYR A 48 8.74 0.79 1.50
CA TYR A 48 8.36 2.20 1.66
C TYR A 48 8.83 2.78 3.00
N ARG A 49 8.58 2.07 4.11
CA ARG A 49 9.02 2.48 5.45
C ARG A 49 10.54 2.44 5.60
N GLY A 50 11.20 1.53 4.88
CA GLY A 50 12.65 1.44 4.76
C GLY A 50 13.28 2.51 3.86
N GLN A 51 12.48 3.44 3.31
CA GLN A 51 12.92 4.49 2.38
C GLN A 51 13.54 3.96 1.08
N VAL A 52 13.27 2.70 0.74
CA VAL A 52 13.68 2.08 -0.52
C VAL A 52 12.60 2.36 -1.58
N PHE A 53 12.36 3.64 -1.85
CA PHE A 53 11.20 4.10 -2.62
C PHE A 53 11.16 3.60 -4.06
N GLY A 54 12.31 3.27 -4.66
CA GLY A 54 12.37 2.67 -5.98
C GLY A 54 11.77 1.26 -6.00
N GLU A 55 12.12 0.44 -5.01
CA GLU A 55 11.59 -0.93 -4.87
C GLU A 55 10.10 -0.90 -4.48
N ALA A 56 9.74 -0.04 -3.52
CA ALA A 56 8.35 0.16 -3.14
C ALA A 56 7.48 0.58 -4.33
N LEU A 57 7.94 1.51 -5.16
CA LEU A 57 7.25 1.96 -6.36
C LEU A 57 6.96 0.81 -7.34
N GLU A 58 7.96 -0.03 -7.58
CA GLU A 58 7.82 -1.20 -8.46
C GLU A 58 6.78 -2.18 -7.90
N GLN A 59 6.90 -2.53 -6.61
CA GLN A 59 6.00 -3.49 -5.97
C GLN A 59 4.55 -2.98 -5.93
N PHE A 60 4.30 -1.72 -5.55
CA PHE A 60 2.94 -1.15 -5.62
C PHE A 60 2.38 -1.11 -7.04
N THR A 61 3.23 -0.91 -8.06
CA THR A 61 2.78 -0.96 -9.47
C THR A 61 2.33 -2.37 -9.86
N ILE A 62 3.06 -3.40 -9.41
CA ILE A 62 2.71 -4.81 -9.60
C ILE A 62 1.40 -5.13 -8.88
N THR A 63 1.27 -4.73 -7.60
CA THR A 63 0.04 -4.94 -6.82
C THR A 63 -1.17 -4.28 -7.50
N ASN A 64 -1.07 -3.01 -7.91
CA ASN A 64 -2.15 -2.32 -8.63
C ASN A 64 -2.60 -3.09 -9.86
N LYS A 65 -1.64 -3.56 -10.67
CA LYS A 65 -1.92 -4.33 -11.88
C LYS A 65 -2.62 -5.66 -11.54
N ALA A 66 -2.14 -6.37 -10.53
CA ALA A 66 -2.73 -7.64 -10.12
C ALA A 66 -4.16 -7.47 -9.59
N MET A 67 -4.42 -6.41 -8.81
CA MET A 67 -5.77 -6.05 -8.35
C MET A 67 -6.69 -5.69 -9.52
N LYS A 68 -6.20 -4.91 -10.48
CA LYS A 68 -6.95 -4.57 -11.69
C LYS A 68 -7.30 -5.78 -12.54
N GLU A 69 -6.45 -6.80 -12.58
CA GLU A 69 -6.79 -8.05 -13.25
C GLU A 69 -7.87 -8.86 -12.50
N VAL A 70 -7.96 -8.74 -11.18
CA VAL A 70 -8.94 -9.48 -10.36
C VAL A 70 -10.30 -8.79 -10.33
N TYR A 71 -10.31 -7.46 -10.22
CA TYR A 71 -11.51 -6.65 -9.99
C TYR A 71 -11.89 -5.74 -11.17
N HIS A 72 -11.06 -5.66 -12.22
CA HIS A 72 -11.23 -4.75 -13.36
C HIS A 72 -11.20 -3.25 -13.00
N GLU A 73 -10.67 -2.92 -11.82
CA GLU A 73 -10.57 -1.56 -11.27
C GLU A 73 -9.16 -1.31 -10.70
N ASP A 74 -8.72 -0.07 -10.71
CA ASP A 74 -7.42 0.28 -10.12
C ASP A 74 -7.46 0.19 -8.59
N ASP A 75 -6.37 -0.28 -7.98
CA ASP A 75 -6.18 -0.27 -6.54
C ASP A 75 -5.75 1.13 -6.09
N GLU A 76 -6.73 1.95 -5.68
CA GLU A 76 -6.49 3.31 -5.18
C GLU A 76 -5.38 3.42 -4.12
N PRO A 77 -5.25 2.48 -3.16
CA PRO A 77 -4.13 2.45 -2.21
C PRO A 77 -2.77 2.31 -2.89
N SER A 78 -2.60 1.34 -3.78
CA SER A 78 -1.36 1.18 -4.53
C SER A 78 -1.07 2.45 -5.36
N LEU A 79 -2.07 3.04 -6.01
CA LEU A 79 -1.91 4.31 -6.74
C LEU A 79 -1.48 5.46 -5.82
N LEU A 80 -2.01 5.53 -4.61
CA LEU A 80 -1.60 6.53 -3.62
C LEU A 80 -0.13 6.35 -3.25
N PHE A 81 0.29 5.14 -2.90
CA PHE A 81 1.69 4.89 -2.54
C PHE A 81 2.65 5.04 -3.72
N ILE A 82 2.24 4.68 -4.95
CA ILE A 82 3.00 4.99 -6.19
C ILE A 82 3.28 6.48 -6.30
N LYS A 83 2.27 7.33 -6.09
CA LYS A 83 2.44 8.80 -6.12
C LYS A 83 3.42 9.26 -5.05
N ARG A 84 3.28 8.76 -3.81
CA ARG A 84 4.18 9.09 -2.70
C ARG A 84 5.62 8.66 -2.96
N CYS A 85 5.83 7.45 -3.48
CA CYS A 85 7.17 6.96 -3.84
C CYS A 85 7.81 7.83 -4.91
N ARG A 86 7.05 8.23 -5.95
CA ARG A 86 7.56 9.16 -6.98
C ARG A 86 7.99 10.49 -6.37
N SER A 87 7.17 11.07 -5.51
CA SER A 87 7.54 12.30 -4.82
C SER A 87 8.79 12.15 -3.94
N TYR A 88 8.94 11.04 -3.21
CA TYR A 88 10.13 10.81 -2.39
C TYR A 88 11.40 10.41 -3.18
N LEU A 89 11.23 9.91 -4.41
CA LEU A 89 12.36 9.74 -5.34
C LEU A 89 12.87 11.09 -5.87
N GLU A 90 11.99 12.07 -6.05
CA GLU A 90 12.35 13.42 -6.50
C GLU A 90 12.82 14.30 -5.34
N THR A 91 12.12 14.24 -4.21
CA THR A 91 12.38 15.01 -2.99
C THR A 91 12.39 14.04 -1.81
N PRO A 92 13.55 13.50 -1.41
CA PRO A 92 13.64 12.57 -0.30
C PRO A 92 12.99 13.10 0.98
N PRO A 93 12.44 12.22 1.83
CA PRO A 93 11.87 12.65 3.10
C PRO A 93 12.94 13.28 4.00
N PRO A 94 12.53 14.10 5.00
CA PRO A 94 13.47 14.69 5.95
C PRO A 94 14.22 13.63 6.76
N GLU A 95 15.36 14.00 7.32
CA GLU A 95 16.08 13.15 8.26
C GLU A 95 15.19 12.80 9.46
N GLY A 96 15.19 11.54 9.87
CA GLY A 96 14.34 11.05 10.97
C GLY A 96 12.88 10.82 10.59
N TRP A 97 12.55 10.77 9.30
CA TRP A 97 11.20 10.44 8.83
C TRP A 97 10.66 9.14 9.43
N ASP A 98 9.44 9.21 9.94
CA ASP A 98 8.76 8.16 10.71
C ASP A 98 7.86 7.25 9.85
N GLY A 99 7.91 7.41 8.52
CA GLY A 99 7.06 6.68 7.58
C GLY A 99 5.73 7.38 7.29
N VAL A 100 5.45 8.54 7.88
CA VAL A 100 4.22 9.30 7.64
C VAL A 100 4.38 10.25 6.47
N TRP A 101 3.52 10.11 5.47
CA TRP A 101 3.49 11.02 4.33
C TRP A 101 3.24 12.48 4.76
N ASP A 102 4.18 13.37 4.47
CA ASP A 102 4.10 14.80 4.77
C ASP A 102 4.12 15.63 3.47
N ARG A 103 3.10 16.47 3.27
CA ARG A 103 2.97 17.41 2.15
C ARG A 103 3.18 18.86 2.58
N THR A 104 3.99 19.11 3.60
CA THR A 104 4.43 20.48 3.92
C THR A 104 5.47 21.03 2.92
N VAL A 105 5.93 20.21 1.97
CA VAL A 105 6.77 20.61 0.83
C VAL A 105 5.89 20.85 -0.42
N GLU A 106 5.23 22.01 -0.50
CA GLU A 106 4.66 22.59 -1.74
C GLU A 106 5.45 23.83 -2.15
#